data_AF-A0A7J3L0S8-F1
#
_entry.id   AF-A0A7J3L0S8-F1
#
_cell.length_a   1.000
_cell.length_b   1.000
_cell.length_c   1.000
_cell.angle_alpha   90.00
_cell.angle_beta   90.00
_cell.angle_gamma   90.00
#
_symmetry.space_group_name_H-M   'P 1'
#
loop_
_entity.id
_entity.type
_entity.pdbx_description
1 polymer ?
#
loop_
_entity_poly.entity_id
_entity_poly.type
_entity_poly.pdbx_seq_one_letter_code
_entity_poly.pdbx_strand_id
1 'polypeptide(L)' 'MKKALSNKIDAVIKMVEKDAYHGAINKLMNDILAKMDGDPKPKDWIINSIAQVSLKRHIDWIITNIRALL' A
#
# COMPACT_ATOMS: atom_id res chain seq x y z
N MET A 1 -9.38 6.65 -9.23
CA MET A 1 -8.80 5.34 -8.85
C MET A 1 -7.28 5.33 -9.00
N LYS A 2 -6.71 5.30 -10.23
CA LYS A 2 -5.24 5.38 -10.44
C LYS A 2 -4.56 6.56 -9.73
N LYS A 3 -5.13 7.77 -9.83
CA LYS A 3 -4.62 8.97 -9.14
C LYS A 3 -4.61 8.83 -7.61
N ALA A 4 -5.61 8.18 -7.03
CA ALA A 4 -5.70 8.01 -5.58
C ALA A 4 -4.63 7.05 -5.06
N LEU A 5 -4.40 5.94 -5.78
CA LEU A 5 -3.32 5.00 -5.46
C LEU A 5 -1.95 5.67 -5.61
N SER A 6 -1.69 6.35 -6.74
CA SER A 6 -0.44 7.07 -6.98
C SER A 6 -0.14 8.08 -5.86
N ASN A 7 -1.11 8.94 -5.52
CA ASN A 7 -0.93 9.94 -4.46
C ASN A 7 -0.60 9.29 -3.10
N LYS A 8 -1.16 8.13 -2.79
CA LYS A 8 -0.85 7.43 -1.54
C LYS A 8 0.54 6.79 -1.55
N ILE A 9 0.97 6.25 -2.69
CA ILE A 9 2.34 5.74 -2.85
C ILE A 9 3.36 6.88 -2.76
N ASP A 10 3.11 8.01 -3.40
CA ASP A 10 3.98 9.20 -3.29
C ASP A 10 4.11 9.68 -1.85
N ALA A 11 3.01 9.62 -1.08
CA ALA A 11 3.04 9.93 0.34
C ALA A 11 3.87 8.92 1.16
N VAL A 12 3.80 7.62 0.83
CA VAL A 12 4.65 6.59 1.45
C VAL A 12 6.12 6.84 1.14
N ILE A 13 6.47 7.15 -0.12
CA ILE A 13 7.84 7.48 -0.52
C ILE A 13 8.37 8.65 0.32
N LYS A 14 7.60 9.75 0.41
CA LYS A 14 7.97 10.92 1.23
C LYS A 14 8.10 10.61 2.73
N MET A 15 7.39 9.60 3.24
CA MET A 15 7.54 9.15 4.62
C MET A 15 8.86 8.39 4.80
N VAL A 16 9.20 7.50 3.86
CA VAL A 16 10.47 6.76 3.85
C VAL A 16 11.66 7.72 3.74
N GLU A 17 11.60 8.71 2.85
CA GLU A 17 12.64 9.76 2.68
C GLU A 17 12.86 10.62 3.94
N LYS A 18 11.92 10.62 4.88
CA LYS A 18 11.98 11.38 6.14
C LYS A 18 12.17 10.48 7.36
N ASP A 19 12.59 9.23 7.15
CA ASP A 19 12.74 8.21 8.20
C ASP A 19 11.46 7.94 9.02
N ALA A 20 10.28 8.32 8.49
CA ALA A 20 8.98 8.12 9.12
C ALA A 20 8.44 6.70 8.85
N TYR A 21 9.27 5.68 9.12
CA TYR A 21 9.04 4.29 8.73
C TYR A 21 7.77 3.67 9.32
N HIS A 22 7.49 3.93 10.60
CA HIS A 22 6.24 3.50 11.24
C HIS A 22 5.00 4.08 10.53
N GLY A 23 5.07 5.35 10.11
CA GLY A 23 4.01 6.02 9.36
C GLY A 23 3.85 5.43 7.96
N ALA A 24 4.96 5.15 7.26
CA ALA A 24 4.96 4.51 5.96
C ALA A 24 4.29 3.12 6.00
N ILE A 25 4.66 2.28 6.97
CA ILE A 25 4.06 0.95 7.19
C ILE A 25 2.57 1.08 7.49
N ASN A 26 2.19 1.96 8.41
CA ASN A 26 0.78 2.18 8.76
C ASN A 26 -0.05 2.58 7.54
N LYS A 27 0.49 3.44 6.66
CA LYS A 27 -0.19 3.87 5.44
C LYS A 27 -0.32 2.73 4.42
N LEU A 28 0.73 1.93 4.22
CA LEU A 28 0.67 0.74 3.35
C LEU A 28 -0.41 -0.25 3.83
N MET A 29 -0.44 -0.55 5.12
CA MET A 29 -1.37 -1.54 5.70
C MET A 29 -2.81 -1.03 5.78
N ASN A 30 -3.02 0.11 6.43
CA ASN A 30 -4.35 0.54 6.84
C ASN A 30 -5.03 1.45 5.81
N ASP A 31 -4.28 1.99 4.85
CA ASP A 31 -4.82 2.92 3.87
C ASP A 31 -4.82 2.36 2.44
N ILE A 32 -3.79 1.59 2.06
CA ILE A 32 -3.67 1.00 0.72
C ILE A 32 -4.21 -0.44 0.70
N LEU A 33 -3.66 -1.36 1.50
CA LEU A 33 -4.11 -2.77 1.51
C LEU A 33 -5.59 -2.91 1.90
N ALA A 34 -6.08 -2.08 2.83
CA ALA A 34 -7.49 -2.07 3.24
C ALA A 34 -8.50 -1.69 2.13
N LYS A 35 -8.02 -1.28 0.94
CA LYS A 35 -8.84 -0.97 -0.25
C LYS A 35 -8.73 -2.03 -1.34
N MET A 36 -8.12 -3.18 -1.00
CA MET A 36 -7.79 -4.29 -1.91
C MET A 36 -7.82 -5.64 -1.17
N ASP A 37 -8.73 -5.80 -0.19
CA ASP A 37 -8.73 -6.87 0.80
C ASP A 37 -9.25 -8.24 0.29
N GLY A 38 -9.26 -8.47 -1.03
CA GLY A 38 -9.52 -9.78 -1.63
C GLY A 38 -10.98 -10.11 -1.91
N ASP A 39 -11.91 -9.30 -1.41
CA ASP A 39 -13.35 -9.42 -1.68
C ASP A 39 -13.81 -8.11 -2.33
N PRO A 40 -14.02 -8.07 -3.67
CA PRO A 40 -14.25 -6.84 -4.40
C PRO A 40 -15.50 -6.12 -3.89
N LYS A 41 -15.28 -5.16 -3.00
CA LYS A 41 -16.32 -4.29 -2.48
C LYS A 41 -16.39 -3.02 -3.34
N PRO A 42 -17.54 -2.32 -3.39
CA PRO A 42 -17.65 -1.03 -4.08
C PRO A 42 -16.62 0.03 -3.64
N LYS A 43 -16.03 -0.15 -2.45
CA LYS A 43 -14.99 0.73 -1.87
C LYS A 43 -13.57 0.42 -2.35
N ASP A 44 -13.37 -0.68 -3.08
CA ASP A 44 -12.05 -1.15 -3.48
C ASP A 44 -11.54 -0.41 -4.71
N TRP A 45 -10.24 -0.20 -4.73
CA TRP A 45 -9.58 0.51 -5.82
C TRP A 45 -9.17 -0.40 -6.96
N ILE A 46 -9.19 -1.70 -6.75
CA ILE A 46 -8.86 -2.69 -7.76
C ILE A 46 -9.90 -3.77 -7.64
N ILE A 47 -10.74 -3.93 -8.65
CA ILE A 47 -11.81 -4.95 -8.67
C ILE A 47 -11.34 -6.26 -9.30
N ASN A 48 -10.21 -6.24 -10.00
CA ASN A 48 -9.61 -7.43 -10.61
C ASN A 48 -8.80 -8.20 -9.56
N SER A 49 -9.21 -9.42 -9.27
CA SER A 49 -8.60 -10.28 -8.24
C SER A 49 -7.12 -10.59 -8.51
N ILE A 50 -6.72 -10.84 -9.76
CA ILE A 50 -5.32 -11.10 -10.13
C ILE A 50 -4.47 -9.86 -9.84
N ALA A 51 -4.95 -8.68 -10.20
CA ALA A 51 -4.27 -7.42 -9.93
C ALA A 51 -4.20 -7.12 -8.42
N GLN A 52 -5.25 -7.43 -7.65
CA GLN A 52 -5.21 -7.33 -6.18
C GLN A 52 -4.12 -8.21 -5.57
N VAL A 53 -4.07 -9.49 -5.97
CA VAL A 53 -3.05 -10.44 -5.47
C VAL A 53 -1.63 -9.99 -5.81
N SER A 54 -1.42 -9.57 -7.07
CA SER A 54 -0.11 -9.08 -7.51
C SER A 54 0.31 -7.84 -6.71
N LEU A 55 -0.55 -6.84 -6.59
CA LEU A 55 -0.21 -5.61 -5.88
C LEU A 55 -0.03 -5.84 -4.38
N LYS A 56 -0.84 -6.71 -3.75
CA LYS A 56 -0.66 -7.11 -2.36
C LYS A 56 0.73 -7.68 -2.12
N ARG A 57 1.22 -8.58 -2.98
CA ARG A 57 2.57 -9.15 -2.87
C ARG A 57 3.65 -8.07 -2.91
N HIS A 58 3.52 -7.08 -3.80
CA HIS A 58 4.48 -5.97 -3.88
C HIS A 58 4.44 -5.11 -2.61
N ILE A 59 3.26 -4.80 -2.08
CA ILE A 59 3.13 -4.03 -0.84
C ILE A 59 3.69 -4.81 0.36
N ASP A 60 3.42 -6.10 0.47
CA ASP A 60 3.98 -6.96 1.52
C ASP A 60 5.52 -7.00 1.46
N TRP A 61 6.09 -7.06 0.25
CA TRP A 61 7.53 -6.95 0.04
C TRP A 61 8.08 -5.58 0.47
N ILE A 62 7.42 -4.48 0.11
CA ILE A 62 7.82 -3.12 0.53
C ILE A 62 7.79 -2.99 2.05
N ILE A 63 6.71 -3.44 2.71
CA ILE A 63 6.59 -3.41 4.19
C ILE A 63 7.76 -4.17 4.83
N THR A 64 8.10 -5.34 4.29
CA THR A 64 9.23 -6.15 4.80
C THR A 64 10.55 -5.40 4.69
N ASN A 65 10.80 -4.71 3.58
CA ASN A 65 12.02 -3.92 3.41
C ASN A 65 12.05 -2.69 4.31
N ILE A 66 10.94 -1.98 4.48
CA ILE A 66 10.87 -0.82 5.41
C ILE A 66 11.11 -1.29 6.85
N ARG A 67 10.58 -2.46 7.25
CA ARG A 67 10.83 -3.03 8.59
C ARG A 67 12.30 -3.37 8.84
N ALA A 68 13.07 -3.68 7.80
CA ALA A 68 14.51 -3.93 7.93
C ALA A 68 15.34 -2.64 8.16
N LEU A 69 14.71 -1.47 8.06
CA LEU A 69 15.32 -0.15 8.35
C LEU A 69 15.02 0.36 9.77
N LEU A 70 14.22 -0.39 10.55
CA LEU A 70 13.90 -0.10 11.96
C LEU A 70 14.93 -0.72 12.89
#